data_AF-A0A5N6ZDE0-F1
#
_entry.id   AF-A0A5N6ZDE0-F1
#
_cell.length_a   1.000
_cell.length_b   1.000
_cell.length_c   1.000
_cell.angle_alpha   90.00
_cell.angle_beta   90.00
_cell.angle_gamma   90.00
#
_symmetry.space_group_name_H-M   'P 1'
#
loop_
_entity.id
_entity.type
_entity.pdbx_description
1 polymer ?
#
loop_
_entity_poly.entity_id
_entity_poly.type
_entity_poly.pdbx_seq_one_letter_code
_entity_poly.pdbx_strand_id
1 'polypeptide(L)'
;MMDNINREVLNVIEEQGTIRIVVDVPTDILHSDNILDAASDFVRPLMDEWEKNNRTQLIVVDIYPRHTYIVIDINNWQYNYNIAHQQTFPIPVYILRLSRRSKQWIFFRRAIEDQKIAISIAELHRCNGTNPTPFLADHIRGSVYLSPRTT
;
A
#
# COMPACT_ATOMS: atom_id res chain seq x y z
N MET A 1 9.95 14.22 -13.84
CA MET A 1 10.41 13.00 -13.12
C MET A 1 9.23 12.21 -12.61
N MET A 2 8.28 12.86 -11.92
CA MET A 2 6.98 12.27 -11.54
C MET A 2 6.16 11.82 -12.76
N ASP A 3 6.22 12.55 -13.86
CA ASP A 3 5.46 12.17 -15.07
C ASP A 3 5.97 10.87 -15.73
N ASN A 4 7.28 10.60 -15.65
CA ASN A 4 7.84 9.36 -16.19
C ASN A 4 7.40 8.16 -15.35
N ILE A 5 7.41 8.29 -14.02
CA ILE A 5 7.01 7.19 -13.14
C ILE A 5 5.51 6.91 -13.24
N ASN A 6 4.68 7.95 -13.36
CA ASN A 6 3.26 7.78 -13.59
C ASN A 6 2.98 7.06 -14.91
N ARG A 7 3.72 7.37 -15.97
CA ARG A 7 3.60 6.66 -17.25
C ARG A 7 3.98 5.17 -17.11
N GLU A 8 5.08 4.86 -16.44
CA GLU A 8 5.48 3.45 -16.20
C GLU A 8 4.42 2.68 -15.41
N VAL A 9 3.85 3.30 -14.37
CA VAL A 9 2.78 2.70 -13.57
C VAL A 9 1.51 2.50 -14.42
N LEU A 10 1.09 3.51 -15.18
CA LEU A 10 -0.11 3.45 -16.03
C LEU A 10 0.01 2.37 -17.10
N ASN A 11 1.17 2.21 -17.74
CA ASN A 11 1.41 1.14 -18.71
C ASN A 11 1.22 -0.24 -18.05
N VAL A 12 1.74 -0.43 -16.84
CA VAL A 12 1.56 -1.70 -16.10
C VAL A 12 0.10 -1.93 -15.72
N ILE A 13 -0.63 -0.89 -15.33
CA ILE A 13 -2.06 -1.01 -15.03
C ILE A 13 -2.84 -1.44 -16.29
N GLU A 14 -2.52 -0.86 -17.45
CA GLU A 14 -3.13 -1.23 -18.73
C GLU A 14 -2.82 -2.68 -19.12
N GLU A 15 -1.59 -3.14 -18.92
CA GLU A 15 -1.16 -4.50 -19.25
C GLU A 15 -1.73 -5.57 -18.31
N GLN A 16 -1.76 -5.30 -17.00
CA GLN A 16 -2.11 -6.30 -15.98
C GLN A 16 -3.59 -6.23 -15.55
N GLY A 17 -4.25 -5.10 -15.78
CA GLY A 17 -5.62 -4.83 -15.33
C GLY A 17 -5.71 -4.57 -13.83
N THR A 18 -5.35 -5.55 -12.99
CA THR A 18 -5.34 -5.47 -11.52
C THR A 18 -3.91 -5.61 -10.98
N ILE A 19 -3.46 -4.64 -10.19
CA ILE A 19 -2.14 -4.67 -9.55
C ILE A 19 -2.20 -4.17 -8.12
N ARG A 20 -1.14 -4.46 -7.37
CA ARG A 20 -0.86 -3.88 -6.05
C ARG A 20 0.44 -3.11 -6.11
N ILE A 21 0.41 -1.84 -5.73
CA ILE A 21 1.59 -1.01 -5.58
C ILE A 21 1.95 -0.93 -4.11
N VAL A 22 3.21 -1.23 -3.79
CA VAL A 22 3.81 -0.96 -2.49
C VAL A 22 4.72 0.25 -2.65
N VAL A 23 4.29 1.38 -2.12
CA VAL A 23 5.12 2.58 -2.06
C VAL A 23 6.08 2.42 -0.88
N ASP A 24 7.38 2.43 -1.15
CA ASP A 24 8.46 2.29 -0.16
C ASP A 24 9.17 3.64 -0.01
N VAL A 25 8.96 4.29 1.13
CA VAL A 25 9.52 5.62 1.42
C VAL A 25 10.31 5.62 2.72
N PRO A 26 11.38 6.43 2.82
CA PRO A 26 12.05 6.62 4.10
C PRO A 26 11.08 7.25 5.12
N THR A 27 10.94 6.63 6.29
CA THR A 27 9.97 7.08 7.31
C THR A 27 10.17 8.52 7.74
N ASP A 28 11.42 8.99 7.73
CA ASP A 28 11.76 10.35 8.12
C ASP A 28 11.27 11.43 7.14
N ILE A 29 10.73 11.09 5.96
CA ILE A 29 10.07 12.09 5.11
C ILE A 29 8.61 12.33 5.51
N LEU A 30 8.01 11.39 6.24
CA LEU A 30 6.63 11.46 6.72
C LEU A 30 6.66 12.16 8.09
N HIS A 31 6.86 13.46 8.08
CA HIS A 31 6.92 14.28 9.31
C HIS A 31 5.50 14.59 9.81
N SER A 32 4.97 13.78 10.73
CA SER A 32 3.71 14.09 11.41
C SER A 32 3.54 13.30 12.71
N ASP A 33 2.83 13.89 13.66
CA ASP A 33 2.32 13.18 14.84
C ASP A 33 1.25 12.15 14.47
N ASN A 34 0.52 12.42 13.37
CA ASN A 34 -0.36 11.48 12.69
C ASN A 34 0.26 11.01 11.37
N ILE A 35 1.01 9.92 11.45
CA ILE A 35 1.73 9.31 10.34
C ILE A 35 0.79 8.69 9.29
N LEU A 36 -0.44 8.31 9.65
CA LEU A 36 -1.43 7.79 8.71
C LEU A 36 -1.90 8.88 7.74
N ASP A 37 -2.19 10.07 8.27
CA ASP A 37 -2.56 11.24 7.47
C ASP A 37 -1.39 11.65 6.58
N ALA A 38 -0.17 11.73 7.14
CA ALA A 38 1.01 12.09 6.36
C ALA A 38 1.31 11.09 5.22
N ALA A 39 1.15 9.80 5.46
CA ALA A 39 1.29 8.77 4.43
C ALA A 39 0.22 8.93 3.33
N SER A 40 -1.03 9.18 3.73
CA SER A 40 -2.16 9.36 2.81
C SER A 40 -1.98 10.60 1.94
N ASP A 41 -1.63 11.74 2.54
CA ASP A 41 -1.35 13.00 1.84
C ASP A 41 -0.15 12.86 0.90
N PHE A 42 0.88 12.13 1.31
CA PHE A 42 2.08 11.92 0.51
C PHE A 42 1.79 11.16 -0.79
N VAL A 43 0.92 10.13 -0.75
CA VAL A 43 0.58 9.34 -1.95
C VAL A 43 -0.59 9.93 -2.75
N ARG A 44 -1.34 10.89 -2.20
CA ARG A 44 -2.52 11.46 -2.86
C ARG A 44 -2.25 11.97 -4.28
N PRO A 45 -1.17 12.72 -4.58
CA PRO A 45 -0.91 13.19 -5.94
C PRO A 45 -0.66 12.06 -6.95
N LEU A 46 -0.11 10.92 -6.50
CA LEU A 46 0.04 9.73 -7.36
C LEU A 46 -1.33 9.10 -7.63
N MET A 47 -2.11 8.92 -6.57
CA MET A 47 -3.44 8.32 -6.65
C MET A 47 -4.38 9.16 -7.51
N ASP A 48 -4.37 10.50 -7.38
CA ASP A 48 -5.16 11.41 -8.22
C ASP A 48 -4.90 11.20 -9.72
N GLU A 49 -3.64 10.96 -10.10
CA GLU A 49 -3.28 10.69 -11.50
C GLU A 49 -3.84 9.34 -11.96
N TRP A 50 -3.69 8.30 -11.15
CA TRP A 50 -4.13 6.95 -11.49
C TRP A 50 -5.66 6.82 -11.50
N GLU A 51 -6.34 7.55 -10.60
CA GLU A 51 -7.80 7.57 -10.45
C GLU A 51 -8.54 8.18 -11.64
N LYS A 52 -7.85 8.90 -12.53
CA LYS A 52 -8.48 9.45 -13.74
C LYS A 52 -9.19 8.38 -14.59
N ASN A 53 -8.62 7.18 -14.64
CA ASN A 53 -9.15 6.07 -15.44
C ASN A 53 -9.26 4.75 -14.68
N ASN A 54 -8.85 4.71 -13.40
CA ASN A 54 -8.77 3.48 -12.62
C ASN A 54 -9.39 3.67 -11.25
N ARG A 55 -9.70 2.56 -10.59
CA ARG A 55 -10.08 2.57 -9.17
C ARG A 55 -8.86 2.28 -8.33
N THR A 56 -8.48 3.19 -7.46
CA THR A 56 -7.42 2.96 -6.46
C THR A 56 -8.06 2.69 -5.10
N GLN A 57 -7.35 1.99 -4.23
CA GLN A 57 -7.73 1.83 -2.83
C GLN A 57 -6.50 1.75 -1.95
N LEU A 58 -6.37 2.68 -1.02
CA LEU A 58 -5.31 2.68 0.00
C LEU A 58 -5.66 1.66 1.10
N ILE A 59 -4.89 0.57 1.19
CA ILE A 59 -5.20 -0.59 2.05
C ILE A 59 -4.44 -0.55 3.36
N VAL A 60 -3.12 -0.27 3.33
CA VAL A 60 -2.25 -0.38 4.51
C VAL A 60 -1.23 0.76 4.53
N VAL A 61 -0.93 1.24 5.74
CA VAL A 61 0.27 1.99 6.06
C VAL A 61 1.04 1.20 7.13
N ASP A 62 2.18 0.64 6.74
CA ASP A 62 3.02 -0.24 7.56
C ASP A 62 4.37 0.43 7.83
N ILE A 63 4.64 0.74 9.10
CA ILE A 63 5.66 1.70 9.51
C ILE A 63 6.75 0.98 10.29
N TYR A 64 7.97 1.10 9.78
CA TYR A 64 9.20 0.66 10.44
C TYR A 64 10.09 1.86 10.76
N PRO A 65 11.11 1.72 11.63
CA PRO A 65 11.99 2.83 11.98
C PRO A 65 12.72 3.51 10.80
N ARG A 66 12.91 2.80 9.68
CA ARG A 66 13.64 3.30 8.51
C ARG A 66 12.77 3.52 7.27
N HIS A 67 11.75 2.70 7.09
CA HIS A 67 10.91 2.68 5.91
C HIS A 67 9.44 2.60 6.31
N THR A 68 8.61 3.34 5.59
CA THR A 68 7.17 3.20 5.62
C THR A 68 6.73 2.62 4.30
N TYR A 69 5.92 1.57 4.38
CA TYR A 69 5.33 0.87 3.25
C TYR A 69 3.85 1.24 3.16
N ILE A 70 3.44 1.77 2.01
CA ILE A 70 2.06 2.18 1.76
C ILE A 70 1.52 1.29 0.65
N VAL A 71 0.47 0.52 0.95
CA VAL A 71 -0.09 -0.46 0.01
C VAL A 71 -1.34 0.10 -0.64
N ILE A 72 -1.32 0.16 -1.97
CA ILE A 72 -2.42 0.65 -2.79
C ILE A 72 -2.81 -0.46 -3.78
N ASP A 73 -4.07 -0.86 -3.75
CA ASP A 73 -4.63 -1.74 -4.76
C ASP A 73 -5.20 -0.90 -5.91
N ILE A 74 -5.00 -1.37 -7.15
CA ILE A 74 -5.53 -0.74 -8.35
C ILE A 74 -6.40 -1.75 -9.08
N ASN A 75 -7.64 -1.34 -9.38
CA ASN A 75 -8.67 -2.13 -10.03
C ASN A 75 -8.95 -3.48 -9.37
N ASN A 76 -8.69 -3.61 -8.05
CA ASN A 76 -9.05 -4.79 -7.27
C ASN A 76 -10.56 -4.79 -6.96
N TRP A 77 -11.38 -5.05 -7.98
CA TRP A 77 -12.84 -5.12 -7.86
C TRP A 77 -13.32 -6.25 -6.96
N GLN A 78 -12.45 -7.23 -6.68
CA GLN A 78 -12.73 -8.37 -5.82
C GLN A 78 -12.51 -8.06 -4.34
N TYR A 79 -11.91 -6.91 -3.99
CA TYR A 79 -11.72 -6.52 -2.60
C TYR A 79 -13.07 -6.42 -1.89
N ASN A 80 -13.27 -7.25 -0.86
CA ASN A 80 -14.48 -7.21 -0.04
C ASN A 80 -14.08 -7.17 1.43
N TYR A 81 -14.25 -5.99 2.03
CA TYR A 81 -13.91 -5.72 3.43
C TYR A 81 -14.50 -6.74 4.42
N ASN A 82 -15.71 -7.27 4.17
CA ASN A 82 -16.32 -8.23 5.10
C ASN A 82 -15.52 -9.54 5.18
N ILE A 83 -14.90 -9.95 4.06
CA ILE A 83 -14.16 -11.20 3.93
C ILE A 83 -12.66 -11.02 3.67
N ALA A 84 -12.13 -9.79 3.67
CA ALA A 84 -10.75 -9.52 3.27
C ALA A 84 -9.70 -10.24 4.14
N HIS A 85 -10.03 -10.59 5.38
CA HIS A 85 -9.23 -11.47 6.25
C HIS A 85 -9.08 -12.92 5.75
N GLN A 86 -9.82 -13.32 4.71
CA GLN A 86 -9.74 -14.62 4.05
C GLN A 86 -9.17 -14.51 2.62
N GLN A 87 -9.03 -13.29 2.09
CA GLN A 87 -8.63 -13.03 0.72
C GLN A 87 -7.09 -13.03 0.60
N THR A 88 -6.54 -14.21 0.32
CA THR A 88 -5.09 -14.44 0.19
C THR A 88 -4.66 -14.74 -1.25
N PHE A 89 -5.54 -14.47 -2.23
CA PHE A 89 -5.22 -14.68 -3.63
C PHE A 89 -4.08 -13.74 -4.08
N PRO A 90 -3.16 -14.21 -4.93
CA PRO A 90 -2.03 -13.41 -5.39
C PRO A 90 -2.52 -12.28 -6.30
N ILE A 91 -2.00 -11.07 -6.07
CA ILE A 91 -2.15 -9.92 -6.97
C ILE A 91 -0.74 -9.50 -7.42
N PRO A 92 -0.51 -9.19 -8.71
CA PRO A 92 0.79 -8.70 -9.16
C PRO A 92 1.29 -7.49 -8.36
N VAL A 93 2.35 -7.69 -7.59
CA VAL A 93 2.97 -6.64 -6.77
C VAL A 93 4.07 -5.89 -7.51
N TYR A 94 3.97 -4.57 -7.51
CA TYR A 94 5.04 -3.68 -7.95
C TYR A 94 5.47 -2.79 -6.80
N ILE A 95 6.78 -2.55 -6.70
CA ILE A 95 7.35 -1.67 -5.69
C ILE A 95 7.61 -0.32 -6.34
N LEU A 96 7.09 0.74 -5.74
CA LEU A 96 7.37 2.12 -6.08
C LEU A 96 8.22 2.72 -4.96
N ARG A 97 9.54 2.70 -5.11
CA ARG A 97 10.49 3.08 -4.07
C ARG A 97 11.02 4.49 -4.27
N LEU A 98 10.96 5.33 -3.24
CA LEU A 98 11.68 6.60 -3.20
C LEU A 98 13.08 6.38 -2.61
N SER A 99 14.11 6.53 -3.45
CA SER A 99 15.50 6.44 -2.99
C SER A 99 15.84 7.57 -2.03
N ARG A 100 16.27 7.23 -0.80
CA ARG A 100 16.73 8.22 0.19
C ARG A 100 17.89 9.07 -0.33
N ARG A 101 18.84 8.45 -1.06
CA ARG A 101 20.09 9.08 -1.50
C ARG A 101 19.89 9.98 -2.71
N SER A 102 19.22 9.47 -3.75
CA SER A 102 19.05 10.21 -5.00
C SER A 102 17.76 11.04 -5.05
N LYS A 103 16.82 10.81 -4.12
CA LYS A 103 15.47 11.39 -4.14
C LYS A 103 14.71 11.11 -5.44
N GLN A 104 15.04 9.98 -6.08
CA GLN A 104 14.41 9.51 -7.30
C GLN A 104 13.52 8.31 -7.02
N TRP A 105 12.45 8.22 -7.80
CA TRP A 105 11.55 7.07 -7.81
C TRP A 105 12.13 5.92 -8.65
N ILE A 106 11.96 4.71 -8.14
CA ILE A 106 12.31 3.46 -8.83
C ILE A 106 11.07 2.58 -8.80
N PHE A 107 10.66 2.06 -9.95
CA PHE A 107 9.51 1.19 -10.09
C PHE A 107 9.92 -0.17 -10.66
N PHE A 108 9.51 -1.26 -10.00
CA PHE A 108 9.87 -2.60 -10.44
C PHE A 108 8.90 -3.67 -9.94
N ARG A 109 8.77 -4.76 -10.70
CA ARG A 109 7.98 -5.94 -10.37
C ARG A 109 8.63 -6.76 -9.25
N ARG A 110 7.84 -7.29 -8.31
CA ARG A 110 8.33 -8.21 -7.26
C ARG A 110 7.42 -9.42 -7.05
N ALA A 111 7.48 -10.40 -7.96
CA ALA A 111 6.59 -11.57 -8.00
C ALA A 111 6.55 -12.41 -6.71
N ILE A 112 7.67 -12.51 -5.99
CA ILE A 112 7.74 -13.24 -4.73
C ILE A 112 6.84 -12.64 -3.62
N GLU A 113 6.37 -11.40 -3.80
CA GLU A 113 5.53 -10.70 -2.83
C GLU A 113 4.03 -10.80 -3.12
N ASP A 114 3.61 -11.32 -4.29
CA ASP A 114 2.20 -11.31 -4.71
C ASP A 114 1.27 -11.95 -3.69
N GLN A 115 1.63 -13.16 -3.27
CA GLN A 115 0.87 -13.90 -2.28
C GLN A 115 1.25 -13.50 -0.85
N LYS A 116 2.53 -13.19 -0.60
CA LYS A 116 3.00 -12.84 0.75
C LYS A 116 2.29 -11.60 1.29
N ILE A 117 2.19 -10.56 0.48
CA ILE A 117 1.51 -9.32 0.88
C ILE A 117 0.00 -9.55 1.03
N ALA A 118 -0.62 -10.38 0.18
CA ALA A 118 -2.03 -10.73 0.34
C ALA A 118 -2.28 -11.43 1.69
N ILE A 119 -1.40 -12.35 2.09
CA ILE A 119 -1.46 -13.00 3.41
C ILE A 119 -1.27 -11.99 4.53
N SER A 120 -0.24 -11.12 4.46
CA SER A 120 -0.01 -10.09 5.47
C SER A 120 -1.19 -9.13 5.64
N ILE A 121 -1.83 -8.70 4.54
CA ILE A 121 -3.02 -7.84 4.59
C ILE A 121 -4.19 -8.58 5.24
N ALA A 122 -4.43 -9.84 4.88
CA ALA A 122 -5.49 -10.65 5.46
C ALA A 122 -5.30 -10.84 6.98
N GLU A 123 -4.06 -11.08 7.42
CA GLU A 123 -3.71 -11.14 8.84
C GLU A 123 -3.91 -9.79 9.54
N LEU A 124 -3.44 -8.69 8.93
CA LEU A 124 -3.60 -7.35 9.48
C LEU A 124 -5.08 -6.98 9.62
N HIS A 125 -5.89 -7.32 8.62
CA HIS A 125 -7.33 -7.14 8.63
C HIS A 125 -8.00 -7.97 9.75
N ARG A 126 -7.58 -9.23 9.93
CA ARG A 126 -8.06 -10.08 11.03
C ARG A 126 -7.77 -9.45 12.39
N CYS A 127 -6.59 -8.88 12.55
CA CYS A 127 -6.12 -8.29 13.81
C CYS A 127 -6.63 -6.85 14.07
N ASN A 128 -7.12 -6.16 13.04
CA ASN A 128 -7.68 -4.80 13.13
C ASN A 128 -9.21 -4.73 13.22
N GLY A 129 -9.91 -5.87 13.22
CA GLY A 129 -11.32 -5.87 13.60
C GLY A 129 -12.21 -5.22 12.55
N THR A 130 -13.00 -4.24 12.99
CA THR A 130 -13.90 -3.43 12.14
C THR A 130 -13.32 -2.06 11.80
N ASN A 131 -12.01 -1.84 12.01
CA ASN A 131 -11.36 -0.58 11.63
C ASN A 131 -11.42 -0.40 10.10
N PRO A 132 -11.76 0.80 9.59
CA PRO A 132 -11.76 1.05 8.16
C PRO A 132 -10.32 1.02 7.59
N THR A 133 -10.20 0.78 6.29
CA THR A 133 -8.93 1.00 5.58
C THR A 133 -8.64 2.50 5.43
N PRO A 134 -7.36 2.92 5.41
CA PRO A 134 -6.17 2.08 5.56
C PRO A 134 -5.95 1.50 6.95
N PHE A 135 -5.50 0.25 7.01
CA PHE A 135 -4.99 -0.34 8.23
C PHE A 135 -3.63 0.27 8.58
N LEU A 136 -3.45 0.57 9.87
CA LEU A 136 -2.18 1.05 10.40
C LEU A 136 -1.44 -0.09 11.10
N ALA A 137 -0.18 -0.33 10.71
CA ALA A 137 0.74 -1.20 11.42
C ALA A 137 1.94 -0.36 11.88
N ASP A 138 2.01 -0.02 13.17
CA ASP A 138 3.08 0.82 13.72
C ASP A 138 4.08 -0.03 14.53
N HIS A 139 5.21 -0.36 13.89
CA HIS A 139 6.31 -1.12 14.50
C HIS A 139 7.30 -0.24 15.27
N ILE A 140 7.08 1.08 15.36
CA ILE A 140 7.89 2.02 16.15
C ILE A 140 7.27 2.20 17.54
N ARG A 141 5.95 2.46 17.60
CA ARG A 141 5.21 2.70 18.85
C ARG A 141 4.62 1.43 19.47
N GLY A 142 4.76 0.28 18.80
CA GLY A 142 4.51 -1.04 19.36
C GLY A 142 3.03 -1.47 19.46
N SER A 143 2.10 -0.67 18.92
CA SER A 143 0.68 -1.02 18.88
C SER A 143 0.28 -1.42 17.46
N VAL A 144 0.46 -2.71 17.13
CA VAL A 144 0.15 -3.21 15.78
C VAL A 144 -1.26 -3.81 15.70
N TYR A 145 -1.84 -4.27 16.81
CA TYR A 145 -3.07 -5.08 16.82
C TYR A 145 -3.92 -4.81 18.07
N LEU A 146 -4.83 -3.83 18.01
CA LEU A 146 -5.62 -3.40 19.16
C LEU A 146 -7.04 -4.00 19.22
N SER A 147 -7.54 -4.59 18.12
CA SER A 147 -8.95 -5.02 18.02
C SER A 147 -9.14 -6.25 17.12
N PRO A 148 -8.67 -7.45 17.47
CA PRO A 148 -8.86 -8.63 16.62
C PRO A 148 -10.35 -8.99 16.44
N ARG A 149 -10.74 -9.46 15.25
CA ARG A 149 -12.07 -10.08 15.05
C ARG A 149 -12.15 -11.38 15.83
N THR A 150 -13.23 -11.57 16.57
CA THR A 150 -13.56 -12.88 17.17
C THR A 150 -13.89 -13.86 16.05
N THR A 151 -13.31 -15.07 16.14
CA THR A 151 -13.53 -16.21 15.22
C THR A 151 -15.00 -16.58 15.08
#